data_AF-A0A7C1WBK0-F1
#
_entry.id   AF-A0A7C1WBK0-F1
#
_cell.length_a   1.000
_cell.length_b   1.000
_cell.length_c   1.000
_cell.angle_alpha   90.00
_cell.angle_beta   90.00
_cell.angle_gamma   90.00
#
_symmetry.space_group_name_H-M   'P 1'
#
loop_
_entity.id
_entity.type
_entity.pdbx_description
1 polymer ?
#
loop_
_entity_poly.entity_id
_entity_poly.type
_entity_poly.pdbx_seq_one_letter_code
_entity_poly.pdbx_strand_id
1 'polypeptide(L)'
;MNTKIIAILIIGVLFIGSFGAVVSKPSNIVYKRDTISVSNVNIADKGGYIEFHIEGETSRLMETGKPVLPVITKIYTFPLGTEINDISVKYNVKPYKLDAKIQPAPRALPILPDLPDELLQPVKPDETVYNSDKLYPSDPYEIELKAGLYKGEHTLYVIVHCYTQY
;
A
#
# COMPACT_ATOMS: atom_id res chain seq x y z
N MET A 1 60.95 -3.77 -24.75
CA MET A 1 59.76 -2.91 -24.57
C MET A 1 60.25 -1.47 -24.42
N ASN A 2 60.00 -0.62 -25.42
CA ASN A 2 60.67 0.69 -25.51
C ASN A 2 60.14 1.66 -24.45
N THR A 3 61.03 2.25 -23.66
CA THR A 3 60.72 3.27 -22.62
C THR A 3 59.93 4.46 -23.18
N LYS A 4 60.03 4.74 -24.48
CA LYS A 4 59.24 5.76 -25.18
C LYS A 4 57.74 5.41 -25.32
N ILE A 5 57.38 4.13 -25.37
CA ILE A 5 55.99 3.66 -25.46
C ILE A 5 55.30 3.74 -24.09
N ILE A 6 56.04 3.50 -23.00
CA ILE A 6 55.51 3.59 -21.63
C ILE A 6 55.22 5.06 -21.25
N ALA A 7 56.06 6.00 -21.68
CA ALA A 7 55.86 7.42 -21.39
C ALA A 7 54.61 8.03 -22.08
N ILE A 8 54.28 7.58 -23.30
CA ILE A 8 53.09 8.04 -24.04
C ILE A 8 51.80 7.52 -23.40
N LEU A 9 51.83 6.30 -22.84
CA LEU A 9 50.68 5.69 -22.16
C LEU A 9 50.37 6.37 -20.81
N ILE A 10 51.36 6.91 -20.11
CA ILE A 10 51.18 7.59 -18.82
C ILE A 10 50.68 9.03 -19.00
N ILE A 11 51.04 9.71 -20.09
CA ILE A 11 50.59 11.10 -20.37
C ILE A 11 49.17 11.12 -20.98
N GLY A 12 48.74 10.06 -21.65
CA GLY A 12 47.41 9.96 -22.26
C GLY A 12 46.24 9.76 -21.29
N VAL A 13 46.49 9.43 -20.01
CA VAL A 13 45.44 9.13 -19.01
C VAL A 13 45.07 10.35 -18.16
N LEU A 14 45.79 11.47 -18.27
CA LEU A 14 45.60 12.61 -17.36
C LEU A 14 44.57 13.68 -17.79
N PHE A 15 43.86 13.50 -18.92
CA PHE A 15 42.93 14.51 -19.44
C PHE A 15 41.44 14.13 -19.41
N ILE A 16 41.06 13.06 -18.70
CA ILE A 16 39.64 12.73 -18.47
C ILE A 16 39.28 13.12 -17.03
N GLY A 17 39.29 14.43 -16.76
CA GLY A 17 39.12 14.94 -15.41
C GLY A 17 38.54 16.35 -15.37
N SER A 18 37.51 16.63 -16.16
CA SER A 18 36.70 17.84 -16.04
C SER A 18 35.32 17.64 -16.67
N PHE A 19 34.52 16.73 -16.12
CA PHE A 19 33.06 16.85 -16.23
C PHE A 19 32.60 17.70 -15.06
N GLY A 20 32.15 18.91 -15.37
CA GLY A 20 31.73 19.90 -14.39
C GLY A 20 30.60 19.36 -13.51
N ALA A 21 30.80 19.42 -12.20
CA ALA A 21 29.70 19.32 -11.27
C ALA A 21 28.79 20.53 -11.50
N VAL A 22 27.66 20.31 -12.16
CA VAL A 22 26.56 21.29 -12.14
C VAL A 22 26.07 21.32 -10.70
N VAL A 23 26.44 22.37 -9.96
CA VAL A 23 25.82 22.66 -8.65
C VAL A 23 24.39 23.10 -8.94
N SER A 24 23.47 22.13 -8.98
CA SER A 24 22.05 22.42 -8.85
C SER A 24 21.83 23.02 -7.46
N LYS A 25 21.24 24.23 -7.38
CA LYS A 25 20.69 24.73 -6.12
C LYS A 25 19.88 23.60 -5.47
N PRO A 26 20.07 23.29 -4.18
CA PRO A 26 19.21 22.31 -3.53
C PRO A 26 17.78 22.84 -3.59
N SER A 27 16.93 22.20 -4.38
CA SER A 27 15.49 22.38 -4.24
C SER A 27 15.10 21.72 -2.92
N ASN A 28 14.38 22.43 -2.04
CA ASN A 28 13.84 21.85 -0.80
C ASN A 28 12.69 20.84 -1.07
N ILE A 29 12.55 20.36 -2.31
CA ILE A 29 11.55 19.37 -2.70
C ILE A 29 12.12 17.99 -2.42
N VAL A 30 11.44 17.25 -1.55
CA VAL A 30 11.77 15.86 -1.23
C VAL A 30 10.83 14.93 -1.99
N TYR A 31 11.39 14.00 -2.75
CA TYR A 31 10.64 12.95 -3.43
C TYR A 31 10.67 11.67 -2.62
N LYS A 32 9.49 11.11 -2.29
CA LYS A 32 9.37 9.75 -1.76
C LYS A 32 8.72 8.87 -2.81
N ARG A 33 9.33 7.70 -3.05
CA ARG A 33 8.83 6.67 -3.96
C ARG A 33 8.96 5.32 -3.28
N ASP A 34 7.88 4.55 -3.31
CA ASP A 34 7.87 3.16 -2.88
C ASP A 34 7.21 2.31 -3.96
N THR A 35 7.41 1.00 -3.92
CA THR A 35 6.76 0.05 -4.82
C THR A 35 6.30 -1.15 -4.00
N ILE A 36 5.01 -1.48 -4.15
CA ILE A 36 4.40 -2.60 -3.47
C ILE A 36 4.23 -3.71 -4.49
N SER A 37 4.88 -4.84 -4.24
CA SER A 37 4.65 -6.06 -5.00
C SER A 37 3.73 -6.95 -4.19
N VAL A 38 2.56 -7.28 -4.75
CA VAL A 38 1.66 -8.26 -4.15
C VAL A 38 2.06 -9.64 -4.66
N SER A 39 2.75 -10.40 -3.81
CA SER A 39 3.05 -11.82 -4.03
C SER A 39 2.17 -12.70 -3.16
N ASN A 40 2.10 -13.99 -3.50
CA ASN A 40 1.57 -15.06 -2.65
C ASN A 40 0.16 -14.79 -2.08
N VAL A 41 -0.85 -15.16 -2.86
CA VAL A 41 -2.26 -15.18 -2.43
C VAL A 41 -2.51 -16.50 -1.69
N ASN A 42 -3.07 -16.42 -0.49
CA ASN A 42 -3.52 -17.58 0.28
C ASN A 42 -5.04 -17.53 0.42
N ILE A 43 -5.69 -18.61 -0.01
CA ILE A 43 -7.14 -18.77 0.03
C ILE A 43 -7.43 -19.95 0.96
N ALA A 44 -8.08 -19.66 2.09
CA ALA A 44 -8.48 -20.68 3.05
C ALA A 44 -9.99 -20.91 2.99
N ASP A 45 -10.41 -22.18 2.94
CA ASP A 45 -11.83 -22.55 2.98
C ASP A 45 -12.36 -22.46 4.43
N LYS A 46 -13.54 -21.85 4.58
CA LYS A 46 -14.29 -21.70 5.82
C LYS A 46 -15.73 -22.22 5.67
N GLY A 47 -15.88 -23.41 5.10
CA GLY A 47 -17.13 -24.16 5.16
C GLY A 47 -18.27 -23.46 4.40
N GLY A 48 -17.98 -22.97 3.20
CA GLY A 48 -18.94 -22.33 2.29
C GLY A 48 -18.55 -20.92 1.84
N TYR A 49 -17.65 -20.28 2.57
CA TYR A 49 -16.96 -19.05 2.17
C TYR A 49 -15.45 -19.27 2.17
N ILE A 50 -14.72 -18.36 1.53
CA ILE A 50 -13.27 -18.31 1.64
C ILE A 50 -12.82 -17.11 2.47
N GLU A 51 -11.67 -17.28 3.11
CA GLU A 51 -10.85 -16.19 3.63
C GLU A 51 -9.72 -15.90 2.64
N PHE A 52 -9.62 -14.65 2.23
CA PHE A 52 -8.67 -14.21 1.21
C PHE A 52 -7.55 -13.39 1.86
N HIS A 53 -6.31 -13.84 1.68
CA HIS A 53 -5.13 -13.20 2.25
C HIS A 53 -4.08 -12.94 1.18
N ILE A 54 -3.32 -11.88 1.39
CA ILE A 54 -2.15 -11.56 0.57
C ILE A 54 -0.94 -11.30 1.46
N GLU A 55 0.25 -11.66 0.96
CA GLU A 55 1.48 -11.31 1.63
C GLU A 55 1.63 -9.77 1.71
N GLY A 56 1.97 -9.27 2.90
CA GLY A 56 2.12 -7.85 3.15
C GLY A 56 0.83 -7.10 3.48
N GLU A 57 -0.30 -7.78 3.66
CA GLU A 57 -1.50 -7.16 4.21
C GLU A 57 -1.22 -6.53 5.59
N THR A 58 -1.64 -5.29 5.78
CA THR A 58 -1.44 -4.53 7.03
C THR A 58 -2.72 -4.43 7.84
N SER A 59 -3.87 -4.58 7.18
CA SER A 59 -5.20 -4.47 7.75
C SER A 59 -6.22 -5.13 6.82
N ARG A 60 -7.51 -5.04 7.16
CA ARG A 60 -8.61 -5.55 6.35
C ARG A 60 -9.73 -4.53 6.26
N LEU A 61 -10.37 -4.44 5.10
CA LEU A 61 -11.61 -3.74 4.89
C LEU A 61 -12.75 -4.62 5.41
N MET A 62 -13.43 -4.15 6.45
CA MET A 62 -14.40 -4.94 7.22
C MET A 62 -15.70 -4.17 7.45
N GLU A 63 -16.34 -3.74 6.36
CA GLU A 63 -17.69 -3.19 6.43
C GLU A 63 -18.71 -4.32 6.61
N THR A 64 -19.52 -4.24 7.66
CA THR A 64 -20.45 -5.30 8.06
C THR A 64 -21.31 -5.80 6.90
N GLY A 65 -21.29 -7.12 6.67
CA GLY A 65 -22.04 -7.78 5.60
C GLY A 65 -21.34 -7.76 4.23
N LYS A 66 -20.33 -6.92 4.03
CA LYS A 66 -19.54 -6.86 2.77
C LYS A 66 -18.34 -7.81 2.84
N PRO A 67 -17.72 -8.18 1.70
CA PRO A 67 -16.56 -9.06 1.69
C PRO A 67 -15.42 -8.54 2.56
N VAL A 68 -14.80 -9.42 3.34
CA VAL A 68 -13.58 -9.11 4.09
C VAL A 68 -12.40 -9.12 3.13
N LEU A 69 -11.83 -7.95 2.85
CA LEU A 69 -10.76 -7.79 1.87
C LEU A 69 -9.46 -7.34 2.53
N PRO A 70 -8.30 -7.94 2.18
CA PRO A 70 -7.03 -7.48 2.70
C PRO A 70 -6.64 -6.12 2.13
N VAL A 71 -5.95 -5.33 2.95
CA VAL A 71 -5.53 -3.96 2.61
C VAL A 71 -4.05 -3.81 2.93
N ILE A 72 -3.31 -3.25 1.98
CA ILE A 72 -1.92 -2.84 2.20
C ILE A 72 -1.89 -1.34 2.43
N THR A 73 -1.44 -0.90 3.60
CA THR A 73 -1.35 0.51 3.96
C THR A 73 0.11 0.95 4.02
N LYS A 74 0.44 2.02 3.29
CA LYS A 74 1.72 2.70 3.38
C LYS A 74 1.55 4.04 4.04
N ILE A 75 2.41 4.32 5.02
CA ILE A 75 2.39 5.56 5.79
C ILE A 75 3.71 6.28 5.56
N TYR A 76 3.64 7.51 5.06
CA TYR A 76 4.77 8.40 4.94
C TYR A 76 4.61 9.55 5.93
N THR A 77 5.63 9.74 6.77
CA THR A 77 5.66 10.84 7.72
C THR A 77 6.52 11.99 7.21
N PHE A 78 6.07 13.20 7.51
CA PHE A 78 6.74 14.46 7.22
C PHE A 78 6.63 15.39 8.44
N PRO A 79 7.60 16.28 8.67
CA PRO A 79 7.45 17.34 9.66
C PRO A 79 6.20 18.17 9.38
N LEU A 80 5.48 18.57 10.43
CA LEU A 80 4.35 19.47 10.29
C LEU A 80 4.79 20.79 9.61
N GLY A 81 3.96 21.32 8.71
CA GLY A 81 4.31 22.48 7.87
C GLY A 81 4.89 22.12 6.50
N THR A 82 5.10 20.83 6.22
CA THR A 82 5.41 20.36 4.86
C THR A 82 4.20 20.53 3.94
N GLU A 83 4.42 21.14 2.78
CA GLU A 83 3.43 21.21 1.70
C GLU A 83 3.58 19.96 0.80
N ILE A 84 2.46 19.27 0.55
CA ILE A 84 2.44 18.11 -0.34
C ILE A 84 1.99 18.59 -1.73
N ASN A 85 2.96 18.71 -2.64
CA ASN A 85 2.71 19.24 -3.98
C ASN A 85 1.98 18.25 -4.90
N ASP A 86 2.28 16.96 -4.80
CA ASP A 86 1.71 15.91 -5.66
C ASP A 86 1.76 14.54 -4.98
N ILE A 87 0.75 13.72 -5.25
CA ILE A 87 0.72 12.30 -4.86
C ILE A 87 0.19 11.51 -6.06
N SER A 88 1.05 10.69 -6.66
CA SER A 88 0.70 9.83 -7.78
C SER A 88 0.79 8.36 -7.38
N VAL A 89 -0.32 7.62 -7.49
CA VAL A 89 -0.36 6.17 -7.34
C VAL A 89 -0.53 5.52 -8.71
N LYS A 90 0.36 4.58 -9.04
CA LYS A 90 0.27 3.76 -10.25
C LYS A 90 0.14 2.31 -9.83
N TYR A 91 -0.81 1.59 -10.42
CA TYR A 91 -1.11 0.22 -10.06
C TYR A 91 -1.38 -0.62 -11.30
N ASN A 92 -1.17 -1.93 -11.14
CA ASN A 92 -1.58 -2.96 -12.09
C ASN A 92 -2.47 -3.95 -11.34
N VAL A 93 -3.48 -4.49 -12.03
CA VAL A 93 -4.40 -5.45 -11.45
C VAL A 93 -4.16 -6.82 -12.06
N LYS A 94 -4.22 -7.86 -11.24
CA LYS A 94 -4.22 -9.26 -11.69
C LYS A 94 -5.51 -9.92 -11.21
N PRO A 95 -6.38 -10.39 -12.12
CA PRO A 95 -7.60 -11.08 -11.73
C PRO A 95 -7.30 -12.46 -11.14
N TYR A 96 -8.06 -12.85 -10.13
CA TYR A 96 -8.04 -14.19 -9.53
C TYR A 96 -9.43 -14.79 -9.61
N LYS A 97 -9.52 -16.03 -10.11
CA LYS A 97 -10.77 -16.79 -10.08
C LYS A 97 -10.92 -17.44 -8.70
N LEU A 98 -12.08 -17.25 -8.07
CA LEU A 98 -12.42 -17.80 -6.77
C LEU A 98 -13.43 -18.93 -6.94
N ASP A 99 -13.25 -20.02 -6.20
CA ASP A 99 -14.16 -21.18 -6.24
C ASP A 99 -15.35 -21.03 -5.28
N ALA A 100 -15.28 -20.08 -4.34
CA ALA A 100 -16.37 -19.67 -3.46
C ALA A 100 -16.31 -18.16 -3.17
N LYS A 101 -17.41 -17.60 -2.65
CA LYS A 101 -17.48 -16.18 -2.29
C LYS A 101 -16.63 -15.90 -1.04
N ILE A 102 -16.08 -14.69 -0.94
CA ILE A 102 -15.34 -14.25 0.25
C ILE A 102 -16.30 -14.07 1.42
N GLN A 103 -15.89 -14.41 2.64
CA GLN A 103 -16.73 -14.29 3.83
C GLN A 103 -17.21 -12.85 4.08
N PRO A 104 -18.48 -12.65 4.49
CA PRO A 104 -19.00 -11.34 4.86
C PRO A 104 -18.38 -10.89 6.19
N ALA A 105 -18.09 -9.60 6.30
CA ALA A 105 -17.50 -9.05 7.52
C ALA A 105 -18.52 -9.11 8.67
N PRO A 106 -18.08 -9.53 9.87
CA PRO A 106 -18.94 -9.55 11.03
C PRO A 106 -19.30 -8.13 11.46
N ARG A 107 -20.32 -8.03 12.32
CA ARG A 107 -20.66 -6.78 13.00
C ARG A 107 -19.69 -6.56 14.15
N ALA A 108 -19.31 -5.32 14.40
CA ALA A 108 -18.59 -4.98 15.62
C ALA A 108 -19.45 -5.28 16.85
N LEU A 109 -18.87 -5.95 17.85
CA LEU A 109 -19.56 -6.31 19.08
C LEU A 109 -19.02 -5.47 20.25
N PRO A 110 -19.89 -4.95 21.13
CA PRO A 110 -19.44 -4.29 22.34
C PRO A 110 -18.79 -5.31 23.28
N ILE A 111 -17.85 -4.86 24.12
CA ILE A 111 -17.29 -5.71 25.18
C ILE A 111 -18.22 -5.61 26.39
N LEU A 112 -19.15 -6.55 26.50
CA LEU A 112 -20.09 -6.66 27.63
C LEU A 112 -20.01 -8.07 28.25
N PRO A 113 -20.31 -8.23 29.55
CA PRO A 113 -20.30 -9.54 30.21
C PRO A 113 -21.29 -10.52 29.57
N ASP A 114 -22.49 -10.03 29.23
CA ASP A 114 -23.55 -10.81 28.62
C ASP A 114 -23.99 -10.14 27.31
N LEU A 115 -23.62 -10.73 26.18
CA LEU A 115 -24.10 -10.28 24.87
C LEU A 115 -25.46 -10.90 24.56
N PRO A 116 -26.44 -10.12 24.05
CA PRO A 116 -27.66 -10.69 23.51
C PRO A 116 -27.37 -11.70 22.39
N ASP A 117 -28.03 -12.85 22.41
CA ASP A 117 -27.86 -13.91 21.40
C ASP A 117 -28.06 -13.42 19.96
N GLU A 118 -28.93 -12.42 19.76
CA GLU A 118 -29.15 -11.79 18.45
C GLU A 118 -27.86 -11.19 17.86
N LEU A 119 -26.98 -10.64 18.70
CA LEU A 119 -25.71 -10.07 18.27
C LEU A 119 -24.67 -11.15 17.94
N LEU A 120 -24.86 -12.38 18.42
CA LEU A 120 -23.99 -13.52 18.14
C LEU A 120 -24.35 -14.25 16.84
N GLN A 121 -25.48 -13.90 16.22
CA GLN A 121 -25.88 -14.51 14.95
C GLN A 121 -24.93 -14.11 13.80
N PRO A 122 -24.60 -15.02 12.88
CA PRO A 122 -23.82 -14.70 11.70
C PRO A 122 -24.46 -13.57 10.88
N VAL A 123 -23.61 -12.64 10.44
CA VAL A 123 -24.05 -11.54 9.57
C VAL A 123 -24.37 -12.09 8.18
N LYS A 124 -25.52 -11.71 7.64
CA LYS A 124 -25.89 -12.04 6.25
C LYS A 124 -25.08 -11.20 5.25
N PRO A 125 -24.69 -11.78 4.10
CA PRO A 125 -24.06 -11.02 3.03
C PRO A 125 -24.92 -9.84 2.56
N ASP A 126 -24.27 -8.72 2.25
CA ASP A 126 -24.90 -7.61 1.57
C ASP A 126 -25.11 -7.97 0.08
N GLU A 127 -26.33 -8.37 -0.26
CA GLU A 127 -26.70 -8.82 -1.61
C GLU A 127 -26.46 -7.74 -2.68
N THR A 128 -26.40 -6.45 -2.31
CA THR A 128 -26.10 -5.37 -3.26
C THR A 128 -24.63 -5.37 -3.71
N VAL A 129 -23.74 -5.94 -2.89
CA VAL A 129 -22.33 -6.16 -3.22
C VAL A 129 -22.12 -7.56 -3.79
N TYR A 130 -22.71 -8.58 -3.15
CA TYR A 130 -22.46 -9.99 -3.48
C TYR A 130 -23.07 -10.47 -4.80
N ASN A 131 -24.02 -9.71 -5.36
CA ASN A 131 -24.65 -9.98 -6.66
C ASN A 131 -24.42 -8.85 -7.67
N SER A 132 -23.49 -7.94 -7.38
CA SER A 132 -23.12 -6.85 -8.28
C SER A 132 -22.05 -7.31 -9.27
N ASP A 133 -22.13 -6.83 -10.51
CA ASP A 133 -21.06 -6.97 -11.51
C ASP A 133 -19.96 -5.90 -11.36
N LYS A 134 -20.15 -4.92 -10.48
CA LYS A 134 -19.17 -3.89 -10.15
C LYS A 134 -18.25 -4.36 -9.02
N LEU A 135 -16.97 -4.00 -9.15
CA LEU A 135 -15.95 -4.26 -8.14
C LEU A 135 -16.23 -3.51 -6.83
N TYR A 136 -15.98 -4.19 -5.71
CA TYR A 136 -15.99 -3.63 -4.37
C TYR A 136 -14.61 -3.76 -3.69
N PRO A 137 -14.08 -2.69 -3.07
CA PRO A 137 -14.53 -1.30 -3.19
C PRO A 137 -14.37 -0.82 -4.64
N SER A 138 -15.05 0.28 -5.00
CA SER A 138 -14.98 0.85 -6.35
C SER A 138 -13.56 1.31 -6.71
N ASP A 139 -12.92 1.96 -5.74
CA ASP A 139 -11.61 2.56 -5.91
C ASP A 139 -10.53 1.61 -5.38
N PRO A 140 -9.48 1.32 -6.16
CA PRO A 140 -8.45 0.35 -5.78
C PRO A 140 -7.46 0.92 -4.76
N TYR A 141 -7.53 2.21 -4.47
CA TYR A 141 -6.75 2.85 -3.43
C TYR A 141 -7.44 4.11 -2.90
N GLU A 142 -7.03 4.53 -1.72
CA GLU A 142 -7.44 5.78 -1.09
C GLU A 142 -6.22 6.46 -0.48
N ILE A 143 -6.19 7.80 -0.52
CA ILE A 143 -5.13 8.60 0.04
C ILE A 143 -5.72 9.51 1.11
N GLU A 144 -5.19 9.43 2.32
CA GLU A 144 -5.56 10.31 3.41
C GLU A 144 -4.38 11.17 3.84
N LEU A 145 -4.65 12.45 4.09
CA LEU A 145 -3.73 13.37 4.73
C LEU A 145 -4.20 13.62 6.16
N LYS A 146 -3.37 13.27 7.14
CA LYS A 146 -3.67 13.43 8.56
C LYS A 146 -2.54 14.14 9.28
N ALA A 147 -2.84 14.85 10.36
CA ALA A 147 -1.84 15.44 11.24
C ALA A 147 -1.96 14.80 12.64
N GLY A 148 -0.84 14.63 13.32
CA GLY A 148 -0.80 14.04 14.65
C GLY A 148 0.58 14.12 15.30
N LEU A 149 0.81 13.26 16.29
CA LEU A 149 2.08 13.17 17.00
C LEU A 149 2.77 11.85 16.69
N TYR A 150 4.02 11.92 16.24
CA TYR A 150 4.90 10.75 16.13
C TYR A 150 6.10 10.94 17.04
N LYS A 151 6.26 10.06 18.04
CA LYS A 151 7.37 10.12 19.01
C LYS A 151 7.53 11.49 19.68
N GLY A 152 6.41 12.16 19.96
CA GLY A 152 6.39 13.49 20.59
C GLY A 152 6.44 14.67 19.63
N GLU A 153 6.70 14.44 18.34
CA GLU A 153 6.84 15.50 17.35
C GLU A 153 5.59 15.67 16.48
N HIS A 154 5.22 16.92 16.20
CA HIS A 154 4.14 17.25 15.29
C HIS A 154 4.44 16.75 13.88
N THR A 155 3.61 15.84 13.39
CA THR A 155 3.87 15.07 12.17
C THR A 155 2.66 15.10 11.25
N LEU A 156 2.93 15.32 9.96
CA LEU A 156 1.99 15.11 8.87
C LEU A 156 2.15 13.67 8.35
N TYR A 157 1.03 12.99 8.13
CA TYR A 157 0.94 11.64 7.62
C TYR A 157 0.28 11.68 6.24
N VAL A 158 0.95 11.09 5.26
CA VAL A 158 0.37 10.68 3.99
C VAL A 158 0.13 9.19 4.08
N ILE A 159 -1.12 8.78 4.11
CA ILE A 159 -1.53 7.37 4.24
C ILE A 159 -2.10 6.95 2.90
N VAL A 160 -1.56 5.87 2.33
CA VAL A 160 -2.05 5.28 1.09
C VAL A 160 -2.57 3.89 1.42
N HIS A 161 -3.88 3.71 1.34
CA HIS A 161 -4.54 2.42 1.44
C HIS A 161 -4.67 1.82 0.04
N CYS A 162 -4.15 0.62 -0.17
CA CYS A 162 -4.31 -0.13 -1.42
C CYS A 162 -5.26 -1.30 -1.15
N TYR A 163 -6.40 -1.31 -1.83
CA TYR A 163 -7.47 -2.28 -1.67
C TYR A 163 -7.35 -3.39 -2.70
N THR A 164 -7.50 -4.66 -2.28
CA THR A 164 -7.96 -5.70 -3.21
C THR A 164 -9.44 -5.49 -3.52
N GLN A 165 -9.90 -5.95 -4.68
CA GLN A 165 -11.28 -5.78 -5.11
C GLN A 165 -11.96 -7.14 -5.32
N TYR A 166 -13.25 -7.21 -4.98
CA TYR A 166 -14.16 -8.36 -5.14
C TYR A 166 -15.20 -8.07 -6.22
#